data_AF-A0A0B1T6Y0-F1
#
_entry.id   AF-A0A0B1T6Y0-F1
#
_cell.length_a   1.000
_cell.length_b   1.000
_cell.length_c   1.000
_cell.angle_alpha   90.00
_cell.angle_beta   90.00
_cell.angle_gamma   90.00
#
_symmetry.space_group_name_H-M   'P 1'
#
loop_
_entity.id
_entity.type
_entity.pdbx_description
1 polymer ?
#
loop_
_entity_poly.entity_id
_entity_poly.type
_entity_poly.pdbx_seq_one_letter_code
_entity_poly.pdbx_strand_id
1 'polypeptide(L)'
;MGFFSEKRKQIIFGVTVFLLFHIFNYPWPFYPGPLHYIPPGKNSTEIGGCLDTYKWCAHTVKVPFPIYVICFVFFFGISFPFTGSPSATLYSQILGPRKQGFMQGIHSFGGSIAQFVAPILSTYLFQISGYQYVMVIQICTLSIALILMAIFYQRLVPLEIKHVEDKQENTYTDGVTRM
;
A
#
# COMPACT_ATOMS: atom_id res chain seq x y z
N MET A 1 19.91 12.89 -12.03
CA MET A 1 19.91 11.45 -11.64
C MET A 1 19.47 11.19 -10.18
N GLY A 2 19.74 12.08 -9.21
CA GLY A 2 19.39 11.86 -7.79
C GLY A 2 17.90 11.72 -7.47
N PHE A 3 17.06 12.66 -7.91
CA PHE A 3 15.63 12.75 -7.53
C PHE A 3 14.80 11.47 -7.80
N PHE A 4 15.07 10.75 -8.87
CA PHE A 4 14.34 9.52 -9.21
C PHE A 4 14.74 8.32 -8.36
N SER A 5 16.01 8.26 -7.96
CA SER A 5 16.51 7.28 -6.99
C SER A 5 15.82 7.48 -5.64
N GLU A 6 15.61 8.75 -5.24
CA GLU A 6 14.95 9.08 -3.98
C GLU A 6 13.50 8.59 -3.90
N LYS A 7 12.72 8.70 -4.99
CA LYS A 7 11.34 8.18 -5.01
C LYS A 7 11.25 6.67 -4.87
N ARG A 8 12.14 5.91 -5.53
CA ARG A 8 12.17 4.45 -5.38
C ARG A 8 12.54 4.04 -3.96
N LYS A 9 13.54 4.71 -3.36
CA LYS A 9 13.92 4.50 -1.96
C LYS A 9 12.77 4.83 -1.01
N GLN A 10 12.03 5.92 -1.26
CA GLN A 10 10.84 6.29 -0.49
C GLN A 10 9.76 5.21 -0.55
N ILE A 11 9.46 4.65 -1.73
CA ILE A 11 8.47 3.56 -1.88
C ILE A 11 8.94 2.30 -1.14
N ILE A 12 10.20 1.90 -1.30
CA ILE A 12 10.76 0.72 -0.59
C ILE A 12 10.68 0.92 0.92
N PHE A 13 11.05 2.09 1.40
CA PHE A 13 10.93 2.45 2.81
C PHE A 13 9.47 2.37 3.29
N GLY A 14 8.55 2.98 2.55
CA GLY A 14 7.12 2.97 2.86
C GLY A 14 6.53 1.55 2.93
N VAL A 15 6.80 0.71 1.93
CA VAL A 15 6.33 -0.68 1.88
C VAL A 15 6.96 -1.52 3.01
N THR A 16 8.23 -1.30 3.33
CA THR A 16 8.91 -2.01 4.43
C THR A 16 8.28 -1.65 5.78
N VAL A 17 8.03 -0.36 6.04
CA VAL A 17 7.35 0.10 7.26
C VAL A 17 5.91 -0.44 7.30
N PHE A 18 5.23 -0.52 6.14
CA PHE A 18 3.87 -1.07 6.08
C PHE A 18 3.83 -2.58 6.41
N LEU A 19 4.86 -3.32 5.99
CA LEU A 19 5.01 -4.73 6.29
C LEU A 19 5.30 -4.94 7.79
N LEU A 20 6.16 -4.10 8.38
CA LEU A 20 6.40 -4.10 9.83
C LEU A 20 5.12 -3.81 10.64
N PHE A 21 4.29 -2.87 10.17
CA PHE A 21 2.99 -2.59 10.80
C PHE A 21 2.13 -3.87 10.91
N HIS A 22 1.99 -4.62 9.81
CA HIS A 22 1.19 -5.84 9.81
C HIS A 22 1.83 -6.97 10.62
N ILE A 23 3.16 -7.07 10.64
CA ILE A 23 3.89 -8.04 11.45
C ILE A 23 3.69 -7.76 12.95
N PHE A 24 3.81 -6.52 13.40
CA PHE A 24 3.64 -6.19 14.82
C PHE A 24 2.19 -6.32 15.30
N ASN A 25 1.23 -6.05 14.41
CA ASN A 25 -0.20 -6.23 14.69
C ASN A 25 -0.70 -7.66 14.42
N TYR A 26 0.18 -8.58 14.03
CA TYR A 26 -0.19 -9.98 13.90
C TYR A 26 -0.44 -10.58 15.29
N PRO A 27 -1.48 -11.40 15.48
CA PRO A 27 -1.78 -12.06 16.76
C PRO A 27 -0.76 -13.15 17.10
N TRP A 28 0.41 -12.74 17.55
CA TRP A 28 1.46 -13.67 17.97
C TRP A 28 1.09 -14.41 19.25
N PRO A 29 1.47 -15.69 19.39
CA PRO A 29 1.09 -16.53 20.52
C PRO A 29 1.60 -16.03 21.88
N PHE A 30 2.55 -15.08 21.90
CA PHE A 30 3.05 -14.46 23.13
C PHE A 30 2.17 -13.33 23.67
N TYR A 31 1.18 -12.86 22.91
CA TYR A 31 0.27 -11.81 23.38
C TYR A 31 -0.74 -12.33 24.41
N PRO A 32 -1.17 -11.48 25.37
CA PRO A 32 -1.98 -11.93 26.49
C PRO A 32 -3.39 -12.36 26.08
N GLY A 33 -3.82 -13.53 26.57
CA GLY A 33 -5.20 -14.03 26.58
C GLY A 33 -5.69 -14.61 25.25
N PRO A 34 -6.80 -15.37 25.25
CA PRO A 34 -7.77 -15.36 24.16
C PRO A 34 -8.77 -14.19 24.31
N LEU A 35 -9.52 -13.87 23.26
CA LEU A 35 -10.58 -12.84 23.32
C LEU A 35 -11.73 -13.26 24.25
N HIS A 36 -12.44 -12.26 24.79
CA HIS A 36 -13.61 -12.49 25.64
C HIS A 36 -14.90 -12.49 24.81
N TYR A 37 -15.75 -13.49 25.07
CA TYR A 37 -17.12 -13.55 24.57
C TYR A 37 -18.01 -12.55 25.30
N ILE A 38 -19.00 -12.01 24.59
CA ILE A 38 -20.02 -11.14 25.18
C ILE A 38 -20.97 -12.03 26.02
N PRO A 39 -21.19 -11.73 27.32
CA PRO A 39 -22.09 -12.52 28.14
C PRO A 39 -23.55 -12.42 27.63
N PRO A 40 -24.35 -13.49 27.80
CA PRO A 40 -25.74 -13.52 27.33
C PRO A 40 -26.56 -12.39 27.98
N GLY A 41 -27.30 -11.64 27.17
CA GLY A 41 -28.13 -10.51 27.63
C GLY A 41 -27.42 -9.16 27.68
N LYS A 42 -26.17 -9.07 27.22
CA LYS A 42 -25.43 -7.81 27.06
C LYS A 42 -25.16 -7.51 25.58
N ASN A 43 -25.21 -6.22 25.23
CA ASN A 43 -24.92 -5.77 23.87
C ASN A 43 -23.43 -5.47 23.70
N SER A 44 -22.92 -5.65 22.48
CA SER A 44 -21.54 -5.32 22.09
C SER A 44 -21.16 -3.85 22.31
N THR A 45 -22.15 -2.97 22.41
CA THR A 45 -21.98 -1.53 22.68
C THR A 45 -21.66 -1.23 24.16
N GLU A 46 -22.12 -2.08 25.08
CA GLU A 46 -21.88 -1.90 26.54
C GLU A 46 -20.63 -2.64 27.00
N ILE A 47 -20.38 -3.82 26.43
CA ILE A 47 -19.26 -4.69 26.79
C ILE A 47 -18.57 -5.09 25.48
N GLY A 48 -17.37 -4.56 25.26
CA GLY A 48 -16.55 -4.97 24.12
C GLY A 48 -16.26 -6.47 24.17
N GLY A 49 -16.32 -7.15 23.04
CA GLY A 49 -16.12 -8.60 22.97
C GLY A 49 -16.50 -9.17 21.63
N CYS A 50 -16.39 -10.49 21.51
CA CYS A 50 -16.82 -11.22 20.32
C CYS A 50 -18.21 -11.84 20.50
N LEU A 51 -18.94 -11.94 19.40
CA LEU A 51 -20.22 -12.66 19.35
C LEU A 51 -20.00 -14.17 19.49
N ASP A 52 -20.91 -14.88 20.16
CA ASP A 52 -20.83 -16.34 20.33
C ASP A 52 -20.82 -17.12 19.00
N THR A 53 -21.35 -16.53 17.93
CA THR A 53 -21.30 -17.10 16.58
C THR A 53 -19.87 -17.26 16.05
N TYR A 54 -18.92 -16.46 16.55
CA TYR A 54 -17.54 -16.47 16.09
C TYR A 54 -16.69 -17.44 16.91
N LYS A 55 -16.53 -18.65 16.36
CA LYS A 55 -15.71 -19.73 16.95
C LYS A 55 -14.23 -19.34 17.15
N TRP A 56 -13.74 -18.38 16.38
CA TRP A 56 -12.34 -17.94 16.44
C TRP A 56 -11.99 -17.15 17.70
N CYS A 57 -12.97 -16.60 18.42
CA CYS A 57 -12.73 -15.85 19.64
C CYS A 57 -12.07 -16.70 20.75
N ALA A 58 -12.40 -17.99 20.84
CA ALA A 58 -11.86 -18.88 21.87
C ALA A 58 -10.34 -19.11 21.77
N HIS A 59 -9.75 -18.99 20.58
CA HIS A 59 -8.32 -19.27 20.34
C HIS A 59 -7.51 -18.08 19.84
N THR A 60 -8.18 -17.00 19.44
CA THR A 60 -7.49 -15.81 18.92
C THR A 60 -6.99 -14.96 20.09
N VAL A 61 -5.71 -14.60 20.07
CA VAL A 61 -5.11 -13.70 21.06
C VAL A 61 -5.45 -12.24 20.77
N LYS A 62 -5.40 -11.38 21.79
CA LYS A 62 -5.59 -9.93 21.62
C LYS A 62 -4.24 -9.22 21.44
N VAL A 63 -4.13 -8.37 20.42
CA VAL A 63 -3.01 -7.44 20.31
C VAL A 63 -3.13 -6.39 21.43
N PRO A 64 -2.07 -6.14 22.21
CA PRO A 64 -2.10 -5.11 23.25
C PRO A 64 -2.44 -3.74 22.68
N PHE A 65 -3.44 -3.08 23.26
CA PHE A 65 -3.94 -1.79 22.79
C PHE A 65 -2.84 -0.71 22.61
N PRO A 66 -1.87 -0.54 23.54
CA PRO A 66 -0.80 0.44 23.35
C PRO A 66 0.07 0.16 22.12
N ILE A 67 0.38 -1.12 21.86
CA ILE A 67 1.17 -1.54 20.68
C ILE A 67 0.40 -1.21 19.41
N TYR A 68 -0.89 -1.54 19.36
CA TYR A 68 -1.75 -1.24 18.23
C TYR A 68 -1.77 0.27 17.93
N VAL A 69 -1.99 1.12 18.94
CA VAL A 69 -2.04 2.58 18.76
C VAL A 69 -0.71 3.14 18.26
N ILE A 70 0.42 2.74 18.85
CA ILE A 70 1.75 3.20 18.43
C ILE A 70 2.02 2.77 16.99
N CYS A 71 1.73 1.51 16.65
CA CYS A 71 1.90 1.00 15.30
C CYS A 71 1.01 1.75 14.30
N PHE A 72 -0.25 2.01 14.67
CA PHE A 72 -1.19 2.70 13.79
C PHE A 72 -0.78 4.15 13.53
N VAL A 73 -0.41 4.90 14.56
CA VAL A 73 -0.03 6.31 14.41
C VAL A 73 1.28 6.45 13.64
N PHE A 74 2.32 5.71 14.04
CA PHE A 74 3.66 5.90 13.46
C PHE A 74 3.88 5.05 12.21
N PHE A 75 3.58 3.76 12.25
CA PHE A 75 3.93 2.89 11.13
C PHE A 75 2.94 3.05 9.99
N PHE A 76 1.63 2.96 10.26
CA PHE A 76 0.62 3.12 9.22
C PHE A 76 0.55 4.58 8.73
N GLY A 77 0.62 5.55 9.64
CA GLY A 77 0.64 6.98 9.31
C GLY A 77 1.79 7.39 8.40
N ILE A 78 2.98 6.77 8.54
CA ILE A 78 4.13 7.02 7.67
C ILE A 78 4.05 6.15 6.41
N SER A 79 3.68 4.88 6.51
CA SER A 79 3.75 3.95 5.37
C SER A 79 2.82 4.33 4.23
N PHE A 80 1.60 4.79 4.55
CA PHE A 80 0.58 5.12 3.56
C PHE A 80 1.00 6.27 2.61
N PRO A 81 1.39 7.47 3.09
CA PRO A 81 1.82 8.56 2.21
C PRO A 81 3.14 8.25 1.48
N PHE A 82 4.07 7.55 2.11
CA PHE A 82 5.37 7.18 1.51
C PHE A 82 5.26 6.07 0.46
N THR A 83 4.14 5.37 0.39
CA THR A 83 3.88 4.37 -0.65
C THR A 83 2.97 4.92 -1.75
N GLY A 84 1.86 5.56 -1.39
CA GLY A 84 0.83 5.97 -2.34
C GLY A 84 1.24 7.13 -3.24
N SER A 85 1.74 8.24 -2.66
CA SER A 85 2.10 9.43 -3.43
C SER A 85 3.27 9.22 -4.40
N PRO A 86 4.43 8.65 -3.96
CA PRO A 86 5.55 8.47 -4.87
C PRO A 86 5.32 7.37 -5.91
N SER A 87 4.47 6.36 -5.66
CA SER A 87 4.19 5.31 -6.66
C SER A 87 3.43 5.83 -7.87
N ALA A 88 2.36 6.60 -7.68
CA ALA A 88 1.61 7.22 -8.77
C ALA A 88 2.52 8.18 -9.58
N THR A 89 3.34 8.95 -8.88
CA THR A 89 4.28 9.88 -9.49
C THR A 89 5.35 9.12 -10.30
N LEU A 90 5.98 8.10 -9.72
CA LEU A 90 7.00 7.29 -10.40
C LEU A 90 6.43 6.63 -11.66
N TYR A 91 5.20 6.10 -11.59
CA TYR A 91 4.53 5.50 -12.74
C TYR A 91 4.33 6.51 -13.90
N SER A 92 3.89 7.73 -13.60
CA SER A 92 3.76 8.80 -14.61
C SER A 92 5.09 9.15 -15.28
N GLN A 93 6.19 9.17 -14.51
CA GLN A 93 7.51 9.53 -15.00
C GLN A 93 8.16 8.43 -15.85
N ILE A 94 7.85 7.16 -15.57
CA ILE A 94 8.29 6.02 -16.38
C ILE A 94 7.61 6.03 -17.75
N LEU A 95 6.32 6.36 -17.80
CA LEU A 95 5.57 6.44 -19.07
C LEU A 95 6.05 7.62 -19.94
N GLY A 96 6.36 8.76 -19.33
CA GLY A 96 6.63 9.99 -20.05
C GLY A 96 5.38 10.52 -20.79
N PRO A 97 5.53 11.45 -21.76
CA PRO A 97 4.41 12.10 -22.43
C PRO A 97 3.63 11.17 -23.38
N ARG A 98 4.16 9.98 -23.69
CA ARG A 98 3.55 9.07 -24.66
C ARG A 98 2.53 8.15 -23.99
N LYS A 99 1.25 8.28 -24.37
CA LYS A 99 0.13 7.42 -23.89
C LYS A 99 -0.09 7.43 -22.37
N GLN A 100 0.27 8.52 -21.70
CA GLN A 100 0.16 8.65 -20.24
C GLN A 100 -1.28 8.45 -19.74
N GLY A 101 -2.27 9.06 -20.40
CA GLY A 101 -3.67 9.02 -19.95
C GLY A 101 -4.26 7.60 -19.91
N PHE A 102 -4.08 6.81 -20.97
CA PHE A 102 -4.61 5.44 -21.02
C PHE A 102 -3.96 4.53 -19.97
N MET A 103 -2.63 4.59 -19.84
CA MET A 103 -1.88 3.74 -18.91
C MET A 103 -2.13 4.14 -17.45
N GLN A 104 -2.29 5.42 -17.15
CA GLN A 104 -2.76 5.89 -15.83
C GLN A 104 -4.21 5.47 -15.58
N GLY A 105 -5.06 5.48 -16.61
CA GLY A 105 -6.42 4.96 -16.53
C GLY A 105 -6.46 3.48 -16.11
N ILE A 106 -5.63 2.63 -16.71
CA ILE A 106 -5.50 1.21 -16.32
C ILE A 106 -5.05 1.08 -14.87
N HIS A 107 -4.06 1.87 -14.44
CA HIS A 107 -3.56 1.84 -13.07
C HIS A 107 -4.66 2.23 -12.07
N SER A 108 -5.40 3.31 -12.34
CA SER A 108 -6.53 3.76 -11.51
C SER A 108 -7.66 2.72 -11.48
N PHE A 109 -7.97 2.09 -12.61
CA PHE A 109 -8.97 1.03 -12.69
C PHE A 109 -8.60 -0.17 -11.81
N GLY A 110 -7.33 -0.59 -11.81
CA GLY A 110 -6.83 -1.63 -10.92
C GLY A 110 -7.00 -1.27 -9.44
N GLY A 111 -6.73 -0.01 -9.07
CA GLY A 111 -6.98 0.52 -7.73
C GLY A 111 -8.45 0.43 -7.32
N SER A 112 -9.38 0.81 -8.21
CA SER A 112 -10.82 0.73 -7.95
C SER A 112 -11.31 -0.71 -7.78
N ILE A 113 -10.83 -1.66 -8.60
CA ILE A 113 -11.14 -3.09 -8.43
C ILE A 113 -10.64 -3.58 -7.08
N ALA A 114 -9.40 -3.24 -6.71
CA ALA A 114 -8.84 -3.66 -5.43
C ALA A 114 -9.67 -3.14 -4.25
N GLN A 115 -10.14 -1.89 -4.31
CA GLN A 115 -11.01 -1.30 -3.28
C GLN A 115 -12.38 -1.98 -3.18
N PHE A 116 -12.90 -2.53 -4.27
CA PHE A 116 -14.15 -3.31 -4.25
C PHE A 116 -13.94 -4.73 -3.71
N VAL A 117 -12.89 -5.41 -4.15
CA VAL A 117 -12.62 -6.82 -3.81
C VAL A 117 -12.12 -6.98 -2.37
N ALA A 118 -11.24 -6.08 -1.92
CA ALA A 118 -10.60 -6.16 -0.60
C ALA A 118 -11.60 -6.25 0.59
N PRO A 119 -12.63 -5.39 0.72
CA PRO A 119 -13.57 -5.47 1.83
C PRO A 119 -14.45 -6.73 1.80
N ILE A 120 -14.84 -7.20 0.60
CA ILE A 120 -15.64 -8.43 0.45
C ILE A 120 -14.84 -9.63 0.95
N LEU A 121 -13.60 -9.78 0.44
CA LEU A 121 -12.72 -10.87 0.84
C LEU A 121 -12.35 -10.80 2.33
N SER A 122 -12.03 -9.60 2.82
CA SER A 122 -11.67 -9.39 4.23
C SER A 122 -12.83 -9.71 5.18
N THR A 123 -14.06 -9.34 4.82
CA THR A 123 -15.25 -9.64 5.62
C THR A 123 -15.51 -11.14 5.69
N TYR A 124 -15.42 -11.83 4.55
CA TYR A 124 -15.60 -13.27 4.48
C TYR A 124 -14.56 -14.01 5.33
N LEU A 125 -13.28 -13.64 5.20
CA LEU A 125 -12.19 -14.25 5.98
C LEU A 125 -12.31 -13.93 7.47
N PHE A 126 -12.77 -12.72 7.80
CA PHE A 126 -13.01 -12.31 9.17
C PHE A 126 -14.09 -13.16 9.85
N GLN A 127 -15.17 -13.50 9.14
CA GLN A 127 -16.20 -14.37 9.70
C GLN A 127 -15.68 -15.75 10.07
N ILE A 128 -14.74 -16.31 9.28
CA ILE A 128 -14.24 -17.67 9.45
C ILE A 128 -13.09 -17.75 10.46
N SER A 129 -12.12 -16.83 10.35
CA SER A 129 -10.83 -16.92 11.04
C SER A 129 -10.49 -15.69 11.90
N GLY A 130 -11.44 -14.76 12.01
CA GLY A 130 -11.17 -13.45 12.59
C GLY A 130 -10.13 -12.70 11.76
N TYR A 131 -9.30 -11.91 12.43
CA TYR A 131 -8.33 -11.06 11.74
C TYR A 131 -7.03 -11.78 11.35
N GLN A 132 -6.84 -13.05 11.72
CA GLN A 132 -5.59 -13.78 11.47
C GLN A 132 -5.29 -13.91 9.97
N TYR A 133 -6.21 -14.51 9.19
CA TYR A 133 -5.98 -14.70 7.75
C TYR A 133 -6.04 -13.39 6.97
N VAL A 134 -6.84 -12.42 7.44
CA VAL A 134 -6.86 -11.07 6.86
C VAL A 134 -5.47 -10.45 6.94
N MET A 135 -4.82 -10.49 8.10
CA MET A 135 -3.45 -9.98 8.27
C MET A 135 -2.43 -10.77 7.43
N VAL A 136 -2.54 -12.09 7.35
CA VAL A 136 -1.63 -12.91 6.52
C VAL A 136 -1.71 -12.53 5.05
N ILE A 137 -2.91 -12.37 4.49
CA ILE A 137 -3.07 -11.99 3.08
C ILE A 137 -2.44 -10.61 2.82
N GLN A 138 -2.59 -9.66 3.75
CA GLN A 138 -1.96 -8.35 3.62
C GLN A 138 -0.43 -8.43 3.68
N ILE A 139 0.13 -9.22 4.60
CA ILE A 139 1.59 -9.46 4.69
C ILE A 139 2.09 -10.10 3.40
N CYS A 140 1.40 -11.12 2.87
CA CYS A 140 1.76 -11.76 1.61
C CYS A 140 1.74 -10.76 0.45
N THR A 141 0.69 -9.94 0.35
CA THR A 141 0.53 -8.96 -0.72
C THR A 141 1.64 -7.90 -0.69
N LEU A 142 1.95 -7.37 0.49
CA LEU A 142 3.05 -6.41 0.68
C LEU A 142 4.41 -7.03 0.42
N SER A 143 4.61 -8.29 0.83
CA SER A 143 5.86 -9.02 0.58
C SER A 143 6.08 -9.23 -0.91
N ILE A 144 5.04 -9.65 -1.65
CA ILE A 144 5.09 -9.80 -3.10
C ILE A 144 5.40 -8.45 -3.77
N ALA A 145 4.73 -7.37 -3.34
CA ALA A 145 5.01 -6.03 -3.85
C ALA A 145 6.46 -5.59 -3.61
N LEU A 146 7.01 -5.86 -2.42
CA LEU A 146 8.40 -5.55 -2.07
C LEU A 146 9.39 -6.36 -2.91
N ILE A 147 9.14 -7.66 -3.09
CA ILE A 147 9.96 -8.56 -3.92
C ILE A 147 9.94 -8.09 -5.38
N LEU A 148 8.77 -7.79 -5.93
CA LEU A 148 8.64 -7.28 -7.30
C LEU A 148 9.38 -5.95 -7.47
N MET A 149 9.26 -5.02 -6.50
CA MET A 149 10.02 -3.76 -6.52
C MET A 149 11.52 -3.97 -6.46
N ALA A 150 12.00 -4.96 -5.70
CA ALA A 150 13.42 -5.30 -5.62
C ALA A 150 13.93 -5.89 -6.95
N ILE A 151 13.20 -6.85 -7.54
CA ILE A 151 13.55 -7.49 -8.82
C ILE A 151 13.57 -6.45 -9.96
N PHE A 152 12.55 -5.59 -10.02
CA PHE A 152 12.44 -4.59 -11.08
C PHE A 152 13.11 -3.26 -10.75
N TYR A 153 13.88 -3.17 -9.66
CA TYR A 153 14.50 -1.92 -9.19
C TYR A 153 15.33 -1.23 -10.28
N GLN A 154 16.05 -2.02 -11.07
CA GLN A 154 16.87 -1.52 -12.18
C GLN A 154 16.06 -1.13 -13.43
N ARG A 155 14.83 -1.63 -13.59
CA ARG A 155 13.94 -1.29 -14.71
C ARG A 155 13.03 -0.08 -14.43
N LEU A 156 12.86 0.29 -13.16
CA LEU A 156 12.06 1.45 -12.72
C LEU A 156 12.78 2.79 -12.96
N VAL A 157 13.51 2.93 -14.08
CA VAL A 157 14.23 4.16 -14.46
C VAL A 157 13.28 5.02 -15.31
N PRO A 158 13.18 6.34 -15.04
CA PRO A 158 12.32 7.21 -15.83
C PRO A 158 12.83 7.32 -17.26
N LEU A 159 11.90 7.55 -18.19
CA LEU A 159 12.26 7.81 -19.58
C LEU A 159 13.02 9.14 -19.66
N GLU A 160 14.30 9.10 -20.05
CA GLU A 160 15.05 10.30 -20.37
C GLU A 160 14.57 10.85 -21.72
N ILE A 161 13.69 11.85 -21.67
CA ILE A 161 13.29 12.59 -22.86
C ILE A 161 14.42 13.55 -23.16
N LYS A 162 15.20 13.29 -24.22
CA LYS A 162 16.04 14.34 -24.81
C LYS A 162 15.10 15.40 -25.38
N HIS A 163 15.02 16.58 -24.75
CA HIS A 163 14.41 17.75 -25.37
C HIS A 163 15.20 18.03 -26.67
N VAL A 164 14.54 17.83 -27.81
CA VAL A 164 15.02 18.30 -29.11
C VAL A 164 14.32 19.63 -29.35
N GLU A 165 14.63 20.66 -28.56
CA GLU A 165 13.97 21.98 -28.66
C GLU A 165 14.97 23.15 -28.58
N ASP A 166 16.12 23.03 -29.26
CA ASP A 166 17.02 24.19 -29.48
C ASP A 166 17.54 24.31 -30.93
N LYS A 167 17.14 23.42 -31.85
CA LYS A 167 17.59 23.45 -33.25
C LYS A 167 16.54 23.89 -34.28
N GLN A 168 15.25 23.82 -33.97
CA GLN A 168 14.21 24.21 -34.93
C GLN A 168 13.85 25.71 -34.85
N GLU A 169 13.93 26.34 -33.68
CA GLU A 169 13.65 27.77 -33.54
C GLU A 169 14.73 28.63 -34.22
N ASN A 170 16.01 28.30 -34.02
CA ASN A 170 17.13 29.01 -34.66
C ASN A 170 17.15 28.89 -36.20
N THR A 171 16.68 27.75 -36.76
CA THR A 171 16.66 27.57 -38.23
C THR A 171 15.51 28.36 -38.89
N TYR A 172 14.41 28.61 -38.17
CA TYR A 172 13.30 29.40 -38.69
C TYR A 172 13.60 30.90 -38.66
N THR A 173 14.21 31.41 -37.59
CA THR A 173 14.66 32.80 -37.52
C THR A 173 15.83 33.12 -38.46
N ASP A 174 16.76 32.19 -38.67
CA ASP A 174 17.86 32.37 -39.64
C ASP A 174 17.39 32.31 -41.10
N GLY A 175 16.28 31.61 -41.39
CA GLY A 175 15.66 31.54 -42.71
C GLY A 175 14.84 32.79 -43.07
N VAL A 176 14.21 33.43 -42.09
CA VAL A 176 13.41 34.66 -42.28
C VAL A 176 14.28 35.92 -42.34
N THR A 177 15.45 35.92 -41.70
CA THR A 177 16.37 37.08 -41.69
C THR A 177 17.24 37.17 -42.97
N ARG A 178 17.16 36.17 -43.86
CA ARG A 178 17.91 36.12 -45.14
C ARG A 178 17.04 36.29 -46.40
N MET A 179 15.79 36.74 -46.26
CA MET A 179 14.95 37.24 -47.36
C MET A 179 14.70 38.74 -47.17
#